data_AF-A0A3A0ENE7-F1
#
_entry.id   AF-A0A3A0ENE7-F1
#
_cell.length_a   1.000
_cell.length_b   1.000
_cell.length_c   1.000
_cell.angle_alpha   90.00
_cell.angle_beta   90.00
_cell.angle_gamma   90.00
#
_symmetry.space_group_name_H-M   'P 1'
#
loop_
_entity.id
_entity.type
_entity.pdbx_description
1 polymer ?
#
loop_
_entity_poly.entity_id
_entity_poly.type
_entity_poly.pdbx_seq_one_letter_code
_entity_poly.pdbx_strand_id
1 'polypeptide(L)'
;MSSTPVIDRPISDLRLYPGNARTHSKKQIRQIADSIERFGFTNPVLVSDAGEIIAGHGRVAAAKLLGMISVPTLALSHLSEAERRAYVLADNKLALNAGWDQEMLAIELQGLMELDFDVSVTGFSLAEIDLALEGAADSRVDWSEGPEDVIPALSDVPVTRRGDIILDAFGGSGATLIAAHKTGRTARLMEYDPRYCDTIIRRFEAYTGKAATLAATGEAFEDLAEERRAIPEPVNQVRAK
;
A
#
# COMPACT_ATOMS: atom_id res chain seq x y z
N MET A 1 -24.72 28.45 -14.57
CA MET A 1 -25.14 27.14 -14.01
C MET A 1 -25.47 27.38 -12.54
N SER A 2 -26.67 27.04 -12.09
CA SER A 2 -27.03 27.15 -10.67
C SER A 2 -26.17 26.17 -9.88
N SER A 3 -25.45 26.64 -8.86
CA SER A 3 -24.65 25.78 -8.01
C SER A 3 -25.60 24.91 -7.18
N THR A 4 -25.57 23.58 -7.35
CA THR A 4 -26.31 22.69 -6.45
C THR A 4 -25.63 22.70 -5.09
N PRO A 5 -26.34 23.03 -3.99
CA PRO A 5 -25.73 23.01 -2.67
C PRO A 5 -25.43 21.57 -2.22
N VAL A 6 -24.39 21.42 -1.40
CA VAL A 6 -24.11 20.18 -0.66
C VAL A 6 -25.06 20.10 0.53
N ILE A 7 -25.72 18.96 0.71
CA ILE A 7 -26.71 18.73 1.77
C ILE A 7 -26.39 17.41 2.47
N ASP A 8 -26.39 17.41 3.80
CA ASP A 8 -26.29 16.18 4.58
C ASP A 8 -27.56 15.34 4.44
N ARG A 9 -27.40 14.08 4.05
CA ARG A 9 -28.50 13.14 3.87
C ARG A 9 -28.32 11.91 4.75
N PRO A 10 -29.38 11.41 5.41
CA PRO A 10 -29.32 10.13 6.12
C PRO A 10 -28.88 9.00 5.19
N ILE A 11 -27.99 8.14 5.67
CA ILE A 11 -27.51 6.99 4.88
C ILE A 11 -28.66 6.03 4.56
N SER A 12 -29.69 5.96 5.40
CA SER A 12 -30.92 5.17 5.19
C SER A 12 -31.68 5.57 3.92
N ASP A 13 -31.54 6.82 3.50
CA ASP A 13 -32.30 7.37 2.38
C ASP A 13 -31.57 7.19 1.05
N LEU A 14 -30.33 6.69 1.10
CA LEU A 14 -29.50 6.44 -0.08
C LEU A 14 -29.78 5.07 -0.67
N ARG A 15 -30.03 5.04 -1.99
CA ARG A 15 -30.25 3.83 -2.77
C ARG A 15 -29.00 3.50 -3.57
N LEU A 16 -28.57 2.25 -3.51
CA LEU A 16 -27.44 1.77 -4.32
C LEU A 16 -27.88 1.71 -5.79
N TYR A 17 -26.99 2.13 -6.71
CA TYR A 17 -27.22 1.96 -8.14
C TYR A 17 -26.98 0.50 -8.54
N PRO A 18 -27.99 -0.24 -9.05
CA PRO A 18 -27.85 -1.67 -9.35
C PRO A 18 -26.82 -1.97 -10.45
N GLY A 19 -26.58 -1.00 -11.35
CA GLY A 19 -25.65 -1.11 -12.47
C GLY A 19 -24.23 -0.63 -12.15
N ASN A 20 -23.86 -0.46 -10.86
CA ASN A 20 -22.53 -0.01 -10.51
C ASN A 20 -21.49 -1.09 -10.85
N ALA A 21 -20.71 -0.87 -11.91
CA ALA A 21 -19.68 -1.79 -12.37
C ALA A 21 -18.43 -1.82 -11.46
N ARG A 22 -18.25 -0.83 -10.58
CA ARG A 22 -17.09 -0.76 -9.69
C ARG A 22 -17.35 -1.48 -8.38
N THR A 23 -16.53 -2.48 -8.09
CA THR A 23 -16.52 -3.21 -6.82
C THR A 23 -15.46 -2.63 -5.87
N HIS A 24 -15.69 -2.81 -4.57
CA HIS A 24 -14.76 -2.36 -3.53
C HIS A 24 -14.44 -3.53 -2.59
N SER A 25 -13.16 -3.81 -2.42
CA SER A 25 -12.71 -4.82 -1.46
C SER A 25 -12.85 -4.29 -0.02
N LYS A 26 -12.91 -5.19 0.97
CA LYS A 26 -12.93 -4.79 2.39
C LYS A 26 -11.72 -3.92 2.76
N LYS A 27 -10.54 -4.24 2.23
CA LYS A 27 -9.30 -3.47 2.41
C LYS A 27 -9.47 -2.04 1.87
N GLN A 28 -10.00 -1.90 0.66
CA GLN A 28 -10.21 -0.58 0.07
C GLN A 28 -11.24 0.24 0.85
N ILE A 29 -12.33 -0.37 1.31
CA ILE A 29 -13.33 0.31 2.15
C ILE A 29 -12.68 0.80 3.46
N ARG A 30 -11.79 0.00 4.06
CA ARG A 30 -11.03 0.40 5.25
C ARG A 30 -10.16 1.63 4.96
N GLN A 31 -9.39 1.63 3.88
CA GLN A 31 -8.56 2.79 3.49
C GLN A 31 -9.38 4.07 3.30
N ILE A 32 -10.55 3.96 2.67
CA ILE A 32 -11.47 5.10 2.53
C ILE A 32 -11.99 5.56 3.89
N ALA A 33 -12.29 4.63 4.81
CA ALA A 33 -12.72 4.96 6.16
C ALA A 33 -11.63 5.67 6.96
N ASP A 34 -10.40 5.17 6.93
CA ASP A 34 -9.25 5.78 7.62
C ASP A 34 -8.98 7.20 7.08
N SER A 35 -9.14 7.40 5.76
CA SER A 35 -9.08 8.72 5.12
C SER A 35 -10.19 9.67 5.60
N ILE A 36 -11.44 9.19 5.68
CA ILE A 36 -12.57 9.99 6.19
C ILE A 36 -12.39 10.34 7.67
N GLU A 37 -11.87 9.43 8.49
CA GLU A 37 -11.60 9.69 9.91
C GLU A 37 -10.51 10.76 10.09
N ARG A 38 -9.48 10.74 9.23
CA ARG A 38 -8.37 11.68 9.29
C ARG A 38 -8.68 13.07 8.72
N PHE A 39 -9.31 13.13 7.55
CA PHE A 39 -9.49 14.37 6.80
C PHE A 39 -10.93 14.88 6.80
N GLY A 40 -11.86 14.11 7.35
CA GLY A 40 -13.28 14.35 7.21
C GLY A 40 -13.82 13.94 5.84
N PHE A 41 -15.11 14.18 5.64
CA PHE A 41 -15.83 13.80 4.42
C PHE A 41 -15.70 14.88 3.35
N THR A 42 -14.51 15.01 2.77
CA THR A 42 -14.12 16.13 1.89
C THR A 42 -14.87 16.17 0.55
N ASN A 43 -15.16 15.00 -0.03
CA ASN A 43 -15.92 14.91 -1.28
C ASN A 43 -17.33 14.38 -1.01
N PRO A 44 -18.40 15.09 -1.43
CA PRO A 44 -19.78 14.65 -1.23
C PRO A 44 -20.16 13.48 -2.15
N VAL A 45 -21.11 12.65 -1.70
CA VAL A 45 -21.69 11.57 -2.50
C VAL A 45 -22.60 12.17 -3.57
N LEU A 46 -22.38 11.78 -4.82
CA LEU A 46 -23.18 12.30 -5.93
C LEU A 46 -24.42 11.44 -6.09
N VAL A 47 -25.59 12.08 -6.09
CA VAL A 47 -26.88 11.39 -6.03
C VAL A 47 -27.86 11.92 -7.07
N SER A 48 -28.83 11.11 -7.46
CA SER A 48 -30.01 11.59 -8.17
C SER A 48 -30.98 12.29 -7.20
N ASP A 49 -31.98 12.98 -7.75
CA ASP A 49 -33.05 13.59 -6.95
C ASP A 49 -33.84 12.55 -6.14
N ALA A 50 -33.90 11.30 -6.62
CA ALA A 50 -34.54 10.18 -5.95
C ALA A 50 -33.65 9.50 -4.88
N GLY A 51 -32.43 10.00 -4.66
CA GLY A 51 -31.49 9.45 -3.68
C GLY A 51 -30.68 8.25 -4.15
N GLU A 52 -30.66 7.96 -5.44
CA GLU A 52 -29.81 6.93 -6.01
C GLU A 52 -28.35 7.42 -6.09
N ILE A 53 -27.41 6.61 -5.61
CA ILE A 53 -25.98 6.93 -5.62
C ILE A 53 -25.44 6.80 -7.04
N ILE A 54 -24.99 7.92 -7.60
CA ILE A 54 -24.33 7.98 -8.90
C ILE A 54 -22.83 7.75 -8.72
N ALA A 55 -22.21 8.43 -7.75
CA ALA A 55 -20.79 8.26 -7.43
C ALA A 55 -20.54 8.36 -5.93
N GLY A 56 -19.54 7.61 -5.43
CA GLY A 56 -19.22 7.56 -4.00
C GLY A 56 -19.73 6.33 -3.25
N HIS A 57 -20.03 5.23 -3.94
CA HIS A 57 -20.43 3.95 -3.31
C HIS A 57 -19.44 3.50 -2.22
N GLY A 58 -18.13 3.53 -2.48
CA GLY A 58 -17.09 3.21 -1.49
C GLY A 58 -17.10 4.13 -0.28
N ARG A 59 -17.36 5.44 -0.48
CA ARG A 59 -17.48 6.43 0.61
C ARG A 59 -18.69 6.17 1.50
N VAL A 60 -19.84 5.80 0.93
CA VAL A 60 -21.03 5.40 1.70
C VAL A 60 -20.77 4.12 2.49
N ALA A 61 -20.08 3.14 1.89
CA ALA A 61 -19.70 1.92 2.60
C ALA A 61 -18.73 2.18 3.75
N ALA A 62 -17.75 3.07 3.56
CA ALA A 62 -16.83 3.52 4.59
C ALA A 62 -17.55 4.29 5.71
N ALA A 63 -18.47 5.19 5.37
CA ALA A 63 -19.30 5.92 6.35
C ALA A 63 -20.10 4.97 7.25
N LYS A 64 -20.69 3.92 6.65
CA LYS A 64 -21.37 2.85 7.39
C LYS A 64 -20.42 2.11 8.33
N LEU A 65 -19.20 1.81 7.88
CA LEU A 65 -18.17 1.16 8.69
C LEU A 65 -17.77 2.01 9.90
N LEU A 66 -17.72 3.34 9.73
CA LEU A 66 -17.44 4.31 10.79
C LEU A 66 -18.64 4.61 11.70
N GLY A 67 -19.82 4.01 11.45
CA GLY A 67 -21.02 4.25 12.24
C GLY A 67 -21.68 5.61 12.01
N MET A 68 -21.38 6.29 10.91
CA MET A 68 -22.01 7.56 10.55
C MET A 68 -23.50 7.36 10.23
N ILE A 69 -24.35 8.32 10.60
CA ILE A 69 -25.79 8.30 10.32
C ILE A 69 -26.17 9.07 9.05
N SER A 70 -25.34 10.05 8.67
CA SER A 70 -25.53 10.91 7.50
C SER A 70 -24.21 11.12 6.77
N VAL A 71 -24.30 11.45 5.49
CA VAL A 71 -23.16 11.82 4.64
C VAL A 71 -23.49 13.07 3.82
N PRO A 72 -22.50 13.89 3.46
CA PRO A 72 -22.72 15.03 2.58
C PRO A 72 -23.03 14.53 1.17
N THR A 73 -24.08 15.07 0.56
CA THR A 73 -24.55 14.69 -0.78
C THR A 73 -24.67 15.90 -1.70
N LEU A 74 -24.47 15.68 -2.99
CA LEU A 74 -24.71 16.67 -4.04
C LEU A 74 -25.58 16.07 -5.13
N ALA A 75 -26.74 16.69 -5.37
CA ALA A 75 -27.72 16.21 -6.34
C ALA A 75 -27.34 16.61 -7.77
N LEU A 76 -27.29 15.63 -8.68
CA LEU A 76 -27.07 15.86 -10.11
C LEU A 76 -28.41 15.99 -10.86
N SER A 77 -29.25 16.90 -10.39
CA SER A 77 -30.63 17.14 -10.90
C SER A 77 -30.65 17.61 -12.36
N HIS A 78 -29.55 18.20 -12.83
CA HIS A 78 -29.42 18.73 -14.18
C HIS A 78 -29.12 17.66 -15.24
N LEU A 79 -28.74 16.45 -14.83
CA LEU A 79 -28.41 15.36 -15.75
C LEU A 79 -29.68 14.57 -16.10
N SER A 80 -29.80 14.15 -17.36
CA SER A 80 -30.73 13.11 -17.78
C SER A 80 -30.33 11.74 -17.22
N GLU A 81 -31.21 10.75 -17.33
CA GLU A 81 -30.90 9.38 -16.93
C GLU A 81 -29.70 8.80 -17.70
N ALA A 82 -29.66 9.04 -19.02
CA ALA A 82 -28.56 8.58 -19.87
C ALA A 82 -27.23 9.22 -19.46
N GLU A 83 -27.23 10.53 -19.18
CA GLU A 83 -26.04 11.25 -18.72
C GLU A 83 -25.58 10.78 -17.35
N ARG A 84 -26.48 10.49 -16.41
CA ARG A 84 -26.13 9.88 -15.12
C ARG A 84 -25.44 8.54 -15.31
N ARG A 85 -26.00 7.66 -16.16
CA ARG A 85 -25.42 6.33 -16.44
C ARG A 85 -24.05 6.44 -17.10
N ALA A 86 -23.86 7.39 -18.02
CA ALA A 86 -22.57 7.68 -18.63
C ALA A 86 -21.56 8.21 -17.59
N TYR A 87 -22.01 9.10 -16.70
CA TYR A 87 -21.18 9.68 -15.65
C TYR A 87 -20.66 8.62 -14.67
N VAL A 88 -21.48 7.63 -14.28
CA VAL A 88 -21.03 6.49 -13.44
C VAL A 88 -19.80 5.79 -14.04
N LEU A 89 -19.76 5.65 -15.37
CA LEU A 89 -18.63 5.03 -16.06
C LEU A 89 -17.45 6.00 -16.17
N ALA A 90 -17.72 7.25 -16.53
CA ALA A 90 -16.70 8.28 -16.73
C ALA A 90 -15.92 8.57 -15.43
N ASP A 91 -16.61 8.77 -14.30
CA ASP A 91 -15.99 9.04 -12.99
C ASP A 91 -14.97 7.95 -12.61
N ASN A 92 -15.34 6.69 -12.86
CA ASN A 92 -14.47 5.56 -12.57
C ASN A 92 -13.32 5.41 -13.57
N LYS A 93 -13.58 5.55 -14.87
CA LYS A 93 -12.58 5.33 -15.90
C LYS A 93 -11.58 6.48 -16.02
N LEU A 94 -12.04 7.72 -15.88
CA LEU A 94 -11.17 8.90 -15.94
C LEU A 94 -10.16 8.89 -14.80
N ALA A 95 -10.58 8.52 -13.58
CA ALA A 95 -9.66 8.36 -12.45
C ALA A 95 -8.61 7.26 -12.70
N LEU A 96 -8.99 6.14 -13.34
CA LEU A 96 -8.06 5.04 -13.66
C LEU A 96 -7.12 5.34 -14.84
N ASN A 97 -7.44 6.33 -15.66
CA ASN A 97 -6.60 6.72 -16.81
C ASN A 97 -5.49 7.71 -16.41
N ALA A 98 -5.61 8.35 -15.24
CA ALA A 98 -4.58 9.23 -14.73
C ALA A 98 -3.37 8.42 -14.25
N GLY A 99 -2.18 8.87 -14.62
CA GLY A 99 -0.92 8.40 -14.06
C GLY A 99 -0.40 9.38 -13.01
N TRP A 100 0.66 8.97 -12.33
CA TRP A 100 1.40 9.82 -11.39
C TRP A 100 2.72 10.25 -12.02
N ASP A 101 3.05 11.53 -11.88
CA ASP A 101 4.42 11.99 -12.02
C ASP A 101 5.21 11.47 -10.81
N GLN A 102 6.13 10.53 -11.04
CA GLN A 102 6.81 9.80 -9.97
C GLN A 102 7.75 10.70 -9.16
N GLU A 103 8.39 11.67 -9.81
CA GLU A 103 9.33 12.57 -9.15
C GLU A 103 8.59 13.53 -8.22
N MET A 104 7.51 14.15 -8.73
CA MET A 104 6.66 15.03 -7.92
C MET A 104 5.95 14.28 -6.80
N LEU A 105 5.49 13.05 -7.06
CA LEU A 105 4.87 12.20 -6.04
C LEU A 105 5.86 11.88 -4.91
N ALA A 106 7.10 11.53 -5.24
CA ALA A 106 8.13 11.26 -4.25
C ALA A 106 8.48 12.47 -3.41
N ILE A 107 8.58 13.67 -4.00
CA ILE A 107 8.78 14.93 -3.27
C ILE A 107 7.70 15.11 -2.21
N GLU A 108 6.44 14.97 -2.61
CA GLU A 108 5.31 15.20 -1.71
C GLU A 108 5.26 14.15 -0.59
N LEU A 109 5.50 12.86 -0.91
CA LEU A 109 5.56 11.79 0.08
C LEU A 109 6.70 11.99 1.09
N GLN A 110 7.89 12.40 0.63
CA GLN A 110 9.01 12.75 1.52
C GLN A 110 8.64 13.92 2.44
N GLY A 111 8.07 14.99 1.87
CA GLY A 111 7.65 16.16 2.65
C GLY A 111 6.62 15.81 3.73
N LEU A 112 5.66 14.93 3.42
CA LEU A 112 4.71 14.44 4.42
C LEU A 112 5.40 13.63 5.53
N MET A 113 6.35 12.77 5.20
CA MET A 113 7.11 11.99 6.19
C MET A 113 7.98 12.87 7.09
N GLU A 114 8.60 13.93 6.55
CA GLU A 114 9.35 14.92 7.33
C GLU A 114 8.47 15.68 8.34
N LEU A 115 7.19 15.82 8.03
CA LEU A 115 6.18 16.39 8.91
C LEU A 115 5.60 15.38 9.92
N ASP A 116 6.17 14.18 10.02
CA ASP A 116 5.67 13.06 10.84
C ASP A 116 4.21 12.69 10.51
N PHE A 117 3.82 12.86 9.24
CA PHE A 117 2.47 12.52 8.78
C PHE A 117 2.41 11.04 8.37
N ASP A 118 1.35 10.35 8.80
CA ASP A 118 1.09 8.96 8.38
C ASP A 118 0.67 8.90 6.91
N VAL A 119 1.66 8.65 6.04
CA VAL A 119 1.47 8.51 4.59
C VAL A 119 0.65 7.28 4.21
N SER A 120 0.40 6.32 5.10
CA SER A 120 -0.44 5.16 4.78
C SER A 120 -1.91 5.53 4.52
N VAL A 121 -2.36 6.68 5.04
CA VAL A 121 -3.73 7.20 4.87
C VAL A 121 -3.97 7.75 3.45
N THR A 122 -2.91 8.02 2.69
CA THR A 122 -3.00 8.53 1.31
C THR A 122 -3.62 7.52 0.33
N GLY A 123 -3.66 6.24 0.72
CA GLY A 123 -4.15 5.14 -0.10
C GLY A 123 -3.05 4.38 -0.86
N PHE A 124 -1.83 4.91 -0.89
CA PHE A 124 -0.65 4.17 -1.34
C PHE A 124 -0.27 3.10 -0.31
N SER A 125 0.10 1.91 -0.78
CA SER A 125 0.74 0.91 0.06
C SER A 125 2.18 1.30 0.36
N LEU A 126 2.74 0.76 1.45
CA LEU A 126 4.15 1.01 1.80
C LEU A 126 5.10 0.64 0.65
N ALA A 127 4.85 -0.47 -0.04
CA ALA A 127 5.65 -0.86 -1.20
C ALA A 127 5.54 0.11 -2.40
N GLU A 128 4.38 0.75 -2.60
CA GLU A 128 4.23 1.78 -3.64
C GLU A 128 4.93 3.09 -3.24
N ILE A 129 4.91 3.43 -1.95
CA ILE A 129 5.63 4.57 -1.40
C ILE A 129 7.13 4.35 -1.56
N ASP A 130 7.66 3.22 -1.08
CA ASP A 130 9.08 2.88 -1.20
C ASP A 130 9.54 2.92 -2.66
N LEU A 131 8.77 2.34 -3.58
CA LEU A 131 9.09 2.35 -5.00
C LEU A 131 9.10 3.76 -5.61
N ALA A 132 8.15 4.62 -5.21
CA ALA A 132 8.13 6.01 -5.67
C ALA A 132 9.36 6.78 -5.16
N LEU A 133 9.76 6.54 -3.91
CA LEU A 133 10.94 7.16 -3.30
C LEU A 133 12.25 6.68 -3.92
N GLU A 134 12.39 5.39 -4.18
CA GLU A 134 13.56 4.80 -4.85
C GLU A 134 13.70 5.33 -6.28
N GLY A 135 12.61 5.36 -7.05
CA GLY A 135 12.62 5.85 -8.43
C GLY A 135 13.03 7.32 -8.56
N ALA A 136 12.72 8.15 -7.56
CA ALA A 136 13.13 9.55 -7.52
C ALA A 136 14.58 9.75 -7.02
N ALA A 137 15.11 8.81 -6.23
CA ALA A 137 16.52 8.83 -5.83
C ALA A 137 17.42 8.58 -7.04
N ASP A 138 17.05 7.66 -7.93
CA ASP A 138 17.79 7.38 -9.18
C ASP A 138 17.84 8.58 -10.14
N SER A 139 16.83 9.46 -10.12
CA SER A 139 16.76 10.62 -11.02
C SER A 139 17.43 11.89 -10.50
N ARG A 140 17.73 11.98 -9.20
CA ARG A 140 18.41 13.15 -8.57
C ARG A 140 19.92 13.03 -8.48
N VAL A 141 20.47 11.84 -8.75
CA VAL A 141 21.92 11.67 -8.87
C VAL A 141 22.31 12.15 -10.27
N ASP A 142 22.90 13.34 -10.35
CA ASP A 142 23.81 13.65 -11.45
C ASP A 142 25.00 12.70 -11.29
N TRP A 143 24.94 11.56 -11.97
CA TRP A 143 26.10 10.72 -12.21
C TRP A 143 27.01 11.50 -13.15
N SER A 144 27.65 12.57 -12.65
CA SER A 144 28.88 13.01 -13.29
C SER A 144 29.83 11.83 -13.14
N GLU A 145 29.95 10.98 -14.18
CA GLU A 145 30.70 9.73 -14.16
C GLU A 145 32.12 10.02 -13.64
N GLY A 146 32.31 9.85 -12.33
CA GLY A 146 33.63 9.83 -11.75
C GLY A 146 34.33 8.56 -12.24
N PRO A 147 35.67 8.50 -12.21
CA PRO A 147 36.39 7.26 -12.45
C PRO A 147 35.85 6.05 -11.64
N GLU A 148 35.23 6.31 -10.50
CA GLU A 148 34.55 5.38 -9.61
C GLU A 148 33.23 4.80 -10.14
N ASP A 149 32.53 5.50 -11.03
CA ASP A 149 31.22 5.09 -11.58
C ASP A 149 31.34 4.28 -12.88
N VAL A 150 32.57 4.08 -13.38
CA VAL A 150 32.85 3.24 -14.53
C VAL A 150 32.58 1.78 -14.16
N ILE A 151 31.40 1.28 -14.54
CA ILE A 151 31.02 -0.12 -14.36
C ILE A 151 31.95 -0.98 -15.23
N PRO A 152 32.77 -1.87 -14.65
CA PRO A 152 33.59 -2.79 -15.42
C PRO A 152 32.70 -3.69 -16.30
N ALA A 153 33.21 -4.11 -17.45
CA ALA A 153 32.52 -5.07 -18.29
C ALA A 153 32.12 -6.30 -17.44
N LEU A 154 30.84 -6.67 -17.50
CA LEU A 154 30.30 -7.82 -16.78
C LEU A 154 31.14 -9.06 -17.11
N SER A 155 31.69 -9.69 -16.08
CA SER A 155 32.37 -10.98 -16.24
C SER A 155 31.35 -12.10 -16.18
N ASP A 156 31.38 -13.01 -17.14
CA ASP A 156 30.59 -14.25 -17.11
C ASP A 156 31.10 -15.24 -16.03
N VAL A 157 32.25 -14.95 -15.41
CA VAL A 157 32.85 -15.78 -14.38
C VAL A 157 32.46 -15.22 -13.00
N PRO A 158 31.62 -15.93 -12.22
CA PRO A 158 31.30 -15.48 -10.86
C PRO A 158 32.55 -15.49 -9.98
N VAL A 159 32.78 -14.42 -9.24
CA VAL A 159 33.93 -14.29 -8.31
C VAL A 159 33.82 -15.22 -7.10
N THR A 160 32.60 -15.65 -6.76
CA THR A 160 32.33 -16.64 -5.71
C THR A 160 32.11 -18.03 -6.30
N ARG A 161 32.42 -19.07 -5.54
CA ARG A 161 32.27 -20.48 -5.90
C ARG A 161 31.08 -21.10 -5.18
N ARG A 162 30.66 -22.29 -5.63
CA ARG A 162 29.70 -23.12 -4.89
C ARG A 162 30.27 -23.46 -3.51
N GLY A 163 29.43 -23.40 -2.48
CA GLY A 163 29.82 -23.58 -1.08
C GLY A 163 30.24 -22.30 -0.37
N ASP A 164 30.55 -21.22 -1.10
CA ASP A 164 30.92 -19.94 -0.49
C ASP A 164 29.75 -19.34 0.31
N ILE A 165 30.13 -18.49 1.27
CA ILE A 165 29.19 -17.74 2.11
C ILE A 165 28.98 -16.35 1.49
N ILE A 166 27.72 -15.98 1.29
CA ILE A 166 27.29 -14.64 0.89
C ILE A 166 26.73 -13.94 2.12
N LEU A 167 27.36 -12.85 2.54
CA LEU A 167 26.85 -11.99 3.61
C LEU A 167 25.98 -10.90 3.00
N ASP A 168 24.79 -10.74 3.54
CA ASP A 168 23.87 -9.66 3.21
C ASP A 168 23.41 -9.01 4.53
N ALA A 169 23.84 -7.77 4.75
CA ALA A 169 23.52 -7.05 5.98
C ALA A 169 22.14 -6.37 5.96
N PHE A 170 21.45 -6.41 4.81
CA PHE A 170 20.16 -5.77 4.56
C PHE A 170 19.26 -6.75 3.81
N GLY A 171 18.85 -7.82 4.50
CA GLY A 171 18.20 -8.98 3.90
C GLY A 171 16.93 -8.66 3.11
N GLY A 172 16.21 -7.60 3.48
CA GLY A 172 15.05 -7.07 2.76
C GLY A 172 14.04 -8.18 2.44
N SER A 173 13.69 -8.34 1.17
CA SER A 173 12.73 -9.37 0.74
C SER A 173 13.30 -10.79 0.62
N GLY A 174 14.58 -11.01 0.93
CA GLY A 174 15.25 -12.32 0.91
C GLY A 174 15.75 -12.79 -0.46
N ALA A 175 15.90 -11.89 -1.43
CA ALA A 175 16.34 -12.23 -2.78
C ALA A 175 17.73 -12.88 -2.80
N THR A 176 18.68 -12.35 -2.02
CA THR A 176 20.04 -12.87 -1.90
C THR A 176 20.08 -14.29 -1.37
N LEU A 177 19.24 -14.62 -0.39
CA LEU A 177 19.11 -15.97 0.17
C LEU A 177 18.69 -16.98 -0.90
N ILE A 178 17.67 -16.64 -1.70
CA ILE A 178 17.19 -17.50 -2.79
C ILE A 178 18.24 -17.66 -3.88
N ALA A 179 18.91 -16.57 -4.28
CA ALA A 179 19.95 -16.59 -5.31
C ALA A 179 21.16 -17.43 -4.87
N ALA A 180 21.61 -17.26 -3.62
CA ALA A 180 22.68 -18.07 -3.06
C ALA A 180 22.29 -19.55 -3.07
N HIS A 181 21.09 -19.88 -2.57
CA HIS A 181 20.60 -21.26 -2.56
C HIS A 181 20.53 -21.87 -3.96
N LYS A 182 19.90 -21.19 -4.91
CA LYS A 182 19.79 -21.60 -6.33
C LYS A 182 21.13 -21.92 -6.96
N THR A 183 22.15 -21.15 -6.59
CA THR A 183 23.47 -21.24 -7.20
C THR A 183 24.44 -22.10 -6.41
N GLY A 184 23.99 -22.78 -5.35
CA GLY A 184 24.78 -23.71 -4.54
C GLY A 184 25.71 -23.02 -3.53
N ARG A 185 25.39 -21.80 -3.11
CA ARG A 185 26.07 -21.01 -2.07
C ARG A 185 25.24 -20.99 -0.80
N THR A 186 25.85 -20.58 0.30
CA THR A 186 25.15 -20.35 1.58
C THR A 186 25.00 -18.87 1.81
N ALA A 187 23.81 -18.37 2.14
CA ALA A 187 23.65 -16.97 2.53
C ALA A 187 23.58 -16.82 4.05
N ARG A 188 24.10 -15.71 4.56
CA ARG A 188 23.92 -15.23 5.93
C ARG A 188 23.32 -13.84 5.85
N LEU A 189 22.07 -13.70 6.28
CA LEU A 189 21.33 -12.45 6.22
C LEU A 189 21.22 -11.84 7.61
N MET A 190 21.27 -10.51 7.67
CA MET A 190 20.85 -9.70 8.82
C MET A 190 19.68 -8.83 8.38
N GLU A 191 18.70 -8.66 9.26
CA GLU A 191 17.57 -7.77 9.04
C GLU A 191 17.14 -7.18 10.38
N TYR A 192 16.80 -5.89 10.37
CA TYR A 192 16.42 -5.14 11.56
C TYR A 192 14.92 -5.28 11.83
N ASP A 193 14.08 -5.20 10.80
CA ASP A 193 12.63 -5.27 10.97
C ASP A 193 12.17 -6.74 11.09
N PRO A 194 11.57 -7.14 12.23
CA PRO A 194 11.06 -8.49 12.43
C PRO A 194 10.07 -8.97 11.34
N ARG A 195 9.31 -8.06 10.72
CA ARG A 195 8.37 -8.40 9.65
C ARG A 195 9.09 -8.84 8.38
N TYR A 196 10.24 -8.24 8.09
CA TYR A 196 11.08 -8.67 6.97
C TYR A 196 11.78 -9.99 7.30
N CYS A 197 12.17 -10.25 8.55
CA CYS A 197 12.62 -11.58 8.97
C CYS A 197 11.58 -12.68 8.64
N ASP A 198 10.32 -12.47 9.02
CA ASP A 198 9.22 -13.38 8.70
C ASP A 198 9.03 -13.54 7.18
N THR A 199 9.11 -12.44 6.44
CA THR A 199 8.98 -12.42 4.97
C THR A 199 10.06 -13.25 4.31
N ILE A 200 11.33 -13.06 4.71
CA ILE A 200 12.49 -13.79 4.21
C ILE A 200 12.30 -15.30 4.44
N ILE A 201 11.93 -15.68 5.67
CA ILE A 201 11.76 -17.08 6.05
C ILE A 201 10.65 -17.72 5.22
N ARG A 202 9.44 -17.17 5.23
CA ARG A 202 8.29 -17.71 4.49
C ARG A 202 8.56 -17.85 3.00
N ARG A 203 9.24 -16.85 2.41
CA ARG A 203 9.62 -16.89 0.99
C ARG A 203 10.62 -17.99 0.70
N PHE A 204 11.59 -18.23 1.58
CA PHE A 204 12.56 -19.31 1.45
C PHE A 204 11.92 -20.70 1.61
N GLU A 205 11.05 -20.88 2.59
CA GLU A 205 10.30 -22.13 2.78
C GLU A 205 9.41 -22.43 1.58
N ALA A 206 8.66 -21.43 1.09
CA ALA A 206 7.84 -21.57 -0.11
C ALA A 206 8.66 -21.91 -1.36
N TYR A 207 9.87 -21.35 -1.48
CA TYR A 207 10.76 -21.61 -2.62
C TYR A 207 11.40 -23.00 -2.58
N THR A 208 11.79 -23.48 -1.40
CA THR A 208 12.59 -24.71 -1.24
C THR A 208 11.81 -25.92 -0.75
N GLY A 209 10.62 -25.71 -0.17
CA GLY A 209 9.85 -26.71 0.54
C GLY A 209 10.47 -27.17 1.87
N LYS A 210 11.55 -26.51 2.33
CA LYS A 210 12.23 -26.84 3.59
C LYS A 210 11.71 -25.98 4.71
N ALA A 211 11.42 -26.58 5.87
CA ALA A 211 11.09 -25.84 7.08
C ALA A 211 12.34 -25.13 7.63
N ALA A 212 12.21 -23.84 7.94
CA ALA A 212 13.20 -23.08 8.66
C ALA A 212 13.16 -23.44 10.15
N THR A 213 14.32 -23.42 10.78
CA THR A 213 14.45 -23.73 12.21
C THR A 213 15.22 -22.65 12.94
N LEU A 214 14.86 -22.40 14.20
CA LEU A 214 15.60 -21.51 15.07
C LEU A 214 16.91 -22.19 15.48
N ALA A 215 18.05 -21.63 15.08
CA ALA A 215 19.35 -22.26 15.32
C ALA A 215 19.66 -22.60 16.79
N ALA A 216 19.09 -21.85 17.73
CA ALA A 216 19.30 -22.06 19.17
C ALA A 216 18.54 -23.28 19.73
N THR A 217 17.35 -23.57 19.22
CA THR A 217 16.45 -24.60 19.79
C THR A 217 16.14 -25.75 18.83
N GLY A 218 16.31 -25.53 17.52
CA GLY A 218 15.94 -26.47 16.46
C GLY A 218 14.45 -26.48 16.13
N GLU A 219 13.64 -25.68 16.81
CA GLU A 219 12.18 -25.62 16.59
C GLU A 219 11.84 -25.00 15.23
N ALA A 220 10.76 -25.47 14.61
CA ALA A 220 10.33 -24.97 13.31
C ALA A 220 9.75 -23.56 13.42
N PHE A 221 9.91 -22.78 12.35
CA PHE A 221 9.46 -21.39 12.32
C PHE A 221 7.97 -21.22 12.58
N GLU A 222 7.11 -22.07 11.98
CA GLU A 222 5.66 -21.95 12.15
C GLU A 222 5.21 -22.26 13.58
N ASP A 223 5.80 -23.26 14.24
CA ASP A 223 5.49 -23.59 15.64
C ASP A 223 5.81 -22.41 16.56
N LEU A 224 6.98 -21.79 16.38
CA LEU A 224 7.39 -20.60 17.13
C LEU A 224 6.55 -19.36 16.80
N ALA A 225 6.13 -19.21 15.55
CA ALA A 225 5.30 -18.09 15.12
C ALA A 225 3.90 -18.14 15.76
N GLU A 226 3.31 -19.32 15.89
CA GLU A 226 2.04 -19.51 16.60
C GLU A 226 2.17 -19.20 18.09
N GLU A 227 3.21 -19.71 18.75
CA GLU A 227 3.47 -19.43 20.17
C GLU A 227 3.67 -17.92 20.42
N ARG A 228 4.49 -17.26 19.59
CA ARG A 228 4.78 -15.83 19.73
C ARG A 228 3.58 -14.93 19.46
N ARG A 229 2.68 -15.32 18.55
CA ARG A 229 1.40 -14.61 18.34
C ARG A 229 0.45 -14.74 19.52
N ALA A 230 0.56 -15.80 20.32
CA ALA A 230 -0.23 -15.99 21.52
C ALA A 230 0.24 -15.13 22.71
N ILE A 231 1.46 -14.57 22.63
CA ILE A 231 2.01 -13.66 23.63
C ILE A 231 1.59 -12.23 23.24
N PRO A 232 0.78 -11.52 24.05
CA PRO A 232 0.41 -10.14 23.76
C PRO A 232 1.66 -9.25 23.72
N GLU A 233 1.74 -8.37 22.72
CA GLU A 233 2.87 -7.44 22.60
C GLU A 233 3.02 -6.61 23.89
N PRO A 234 4.24 -6.42 24.40
CA PRO A 234 4.47 -5.53 25.51
C PRO A 234 4.03 -4.12 25.10
N VAL A 235 3.08 -3.57 25.84
CA VAL A 235 2.64 -2.17 25.70
C VAL A 235 3.89 -1.29 25.82
N ASN A 236 4.30 -0.68 24.70
CA ASN A 236 5.38 0.28 24.69
C ASN A 236 5.01 1.42 25.65
N GLN A 237 5.57 1.40 26.85
CA GLN A 237 5.56 2.55 27.73
C GLN A 237 6.39 3.63 27.05
N VAL A 238 5.71 4.61 26.47
CA VAL A 238 6.30 5.83 25.96
C VAL A 238 7.21 6.40 27.05
N ARG A 239 8.52 6.32 26.85
CA ARG A 239 9.48 7.05 27.67
C ARG A 239 9.28 8.52 27.35
N ALA A 240 8.56 9.23 28.23
CA ALA A 240 8.54 10.68 28.23
C ALA A 240 9.99 11.18 28.28
N LYS A 241 10.38 11.94 27.26
CA LYS A 241 11.47 12.90 27.33
C LYS A 241 10.87 14.28 27.15
#